data_AF-A0A9X0PI07-F1
#
_entry.id   AF-A0A9X0PI07-F1
#
_cell.length_a   1.000
_cell.length_b   1.000
_cell.length_c   1.000
_cell.angle_alpha   90.00
_cell.angle_beta   90.00
_cell.angle_gamma   90.00
#
_symmetry.space_group_name_H-M   'P 1'
#
loop_
_entity.id
_entity.type
_entity.pdbx_description
1 polymer ?
#
loop_
_entity_poly.entity_id
_entity_poly.type
_entity_poly.pdbx_seq_one_letter_code
_entity_poly.pdbx_strand_id
1 'polypeptide(L)'
;MDSDFGKGIKKARGSESVRSAAKGIGVSHTYLKTLENGFDSRNGKNISPSAITMYKISRYYKIEISQLFEWLLKDLKEADDA
;
A
#
# COMPACT_ATOMS: atom_id res chain seq x y z
N MET A 1 2.70 2.29 -14.43
CA MET A 1 2.32 3.43 -13.58
C MET A 1 2.87 3.17 -12.20
N ASP A 2 3.35 4.20 -11.53
CA ASP A 2 4.35 4.06 -10.48
C ASP A 2 3.73 4.62 -9.19
N SER A 3 2.86 3.82 -8.55
CA SER A 3 1.98 4.22 -7.42
C SER A 3 2.72 4.85 -6.25
N ASP A 4 2.28 6.05 -5.86
CA ASP A 4 2.78 6.77 -4.69
C ASP A 4 2.43 6.02 -3.40
N PHE A 5 1.24 5.43 -3.32
CA PHE A 5 0.85 4.62 -2.17
C PHE A 5 1.81 3.43 -2.01
N GLY A 6 1.96 2.62 -3.06
CA GLY A 6 2.82 1.43 -3.06
C GLY A 6 4.28 1.77 -2.74
N LYS A 7 4.82 2.84 -3.36
CA LYS A 7 6.17 3.34 -3.07
C LYS A 7 6.32 3.79 -1.62
N GLY A 8 5.34 4.52 -1.10
CA GLY A 8 5.33 5.01 0.29
C GLY A 8 5.44 3.87 1.30
N ILE A 9 4.60 2.83 1.17
CA ILE A 9 4.66 1.65 2.05
C ILE A 9 5.95 0.86 1.87
N LYS A 10 6.41 0.69 0.62
CA LYS A 10 7.67 -0.02 0.33
C LYS A 10 8.87 0.68 0.93
N LYS A 11 8.89 2.02 0.89
CA LYS A 11 9.92 2.84 1.53
C LYS A 11 9.86 2.71 3.05
N ALA A 12 8.66 2.72 3.63
CA ALA A 12 8.47 2.54 5.07
C ALA A 12 8.92 1.16 5.58
N ARG A 13 8.74 0.11 4.77
CA ARG A 13 9.28 -1.22 5.06
C ARG A 13 10.81 -1.24 5.12
N GLY A 14 11.47 -0.42 4.31
CA GLY A 14 12.93 -0.36 4.26
C GLY A 14 13.56 -1.71 3.93
N SER A 15 14.47 -2.17 4.78
CA SER A 15 15.17 -3.46 4.65
C SER A 15 14.41 -4.65 5.22
N GLU A 16 13.28 -4.44 5.92
CA GLU A 16 12.49 -5.55 6.48
C GLU A 16 11.93 -6.42 5.35
N SER A 17 11.97 -7.75 5.49
CA SER A 17 11.37 -8.63 4.49
C SER A 17 9.85 -8.44 4.42
N VAL A 18 9.27 -8.57 3.21
CA VAL A 18 7.81 -8.51 3.00
C VAL A 18 7.06 -9.49 3.91
N ARG A 19 7.63 -10.67 4.18
CA ARG A 19 7.00 -11.67 5.05
C ARG A 19 6.95 -11.24 6.51
N SER A 20 8.04 -10.66 7.02
CA SER A 20 8.10 -10.15 8.40
C SER A 20 7.15 -8.98 8.59
N ALA A 21 7.23 -8.00 7.68
CA ALA A 21 6.36 -6.83 7.71
C ALA A 21 4.87 -7.20 7.62
N ALA A 22 4.49 -8.09 6.70
CA ALA A 22 3.11 -8.53 6.55
C ALA A 22 2.59 -9.22 7.81
N LYS A 23 3.41 -10.03 8.47
CA LYS A 23 3.08 -10.65 9.76
C LYS A 23 2.85 -9.58 10.84
N GLY A 24 3.72 -8.56 10.90
CA GLY A 24 3.59 -7.45 11.86
C GLY A 24 2.35 -6.57 11.64
N ILE A 25 1.98 -6.33 10.38
CA ILE A 25 0.76 -5.61 10.00
C ILE A 25 -0.50 -6.46 10.23
N GLY A 26 -0.37 -7.79 10.15
CA GLY A 26 -1.49 -8.73 10.24
C GLY A 26 -2.25 -8.85 8.92
N VAL A 27 -1.51 -9.04 7.82
CA VAL A 27 -1.99 -9.32 6.45
C VAL A 27 -1.16 -10.43 5.79
N SER A 28 -1.61 -10.95 4.64
CA SER A 28 -0.79 -11.91 3.89
C SER A 28 0.40 -11.22 3.20
N HIS A 29 1.53 -11.91 3.09
CA HIS A 29 2.73 -11.38 2.43
C HIS A 29 2.53 -11.17 0.92
N THR A 30 1.66 -11.96 0.29
CA THR A 30 1.26 -11.77 -1.10
C THR A 30 0.45 -10.48 -1.25
N TYR A 31 -0.47 -10.21 -0.31
CA TYR A 31 -1.24 -8.97 -0.32
C TYR A 31 -0.34 -7.76 -0.08
N LEU A 32 0.56 -7.78 0.92
CA LEU A 32 1.51 -6.68 1.12
C LEU A 32 2.36 -6.40 -0.13
N LYS A 33 2.83 -7.46 -0.81
CA LYS A 33 3.54 -7.31 -2.09
C LYS A 33 2.68 -6.63 -3.16
N THR A 34 1.41 -7.01 -3.27
CA THR A 34 0.46 -6.34 -4.18
C THR A 34 0.24 -4.88 -3.79
N LEU A 35 0.14 -4.56 -2.50
CA LEU A 35 0.04 -3.18 -2.02
C LEU A 35 1.26 -2.35 -2.41
N GLU A 36 2.47 -2.89 -2.21
CA GLU A 36 3.73 -2.20 -2.56
C GLU A 36 3.94 -2.00 -4.06
N ASN A 37 3.31 -2.85 -4.88
CA ASN A 37 3.32 -2.69 -6.33
C ASN A 37 2.32 -1.61 -6.79
N GLY A 38 1.28 -1.32 -6.01
CA GLY A 38 0.27 -0.31 -6.33
C GLY A 38 -0.84 -0.75 -7.30
N PHE A 39 -0.71 -1.92 -7.93
CA PHE A 39 -1.69 -2.47 -8.85
C PHE A 39 -1.82 -3.99 -8.70
N ASP A 40 -3.00 -4.52 -9.04
CA ASP A 40 -3.21 -5.95 -9.17
C ASP A 40 -2.70 -6.41 -10.54
N SER A 41 -1.63 -7.21 -10.54
CA SER A 41 -1.00 -7.73 -11.75
C SER A 41 -1.92 -8.59 -12.62
N ARG A 42 -3.04 -9.07 -12.09
CA ARG A 42 -3.98 -9.94 -12.81
C ARG A 42 -4.89 -9.15 -13.75
N ASN A 43 -5.18 -7.89 -13.44
CA ASN A 43 -6.14 -7.08 -14.20
C ASN A 43 -5.62 -5.66 -14.51
N GLY A 44 -4.43 -5.29 -14.03
CA GLY A 44 -3.81 -3.98 -14.24
C GLY A 44 -4.47 -2.85 -13.46
N LYS A 45 -5.44 -3.13 -12.59
CA LYS A 45 -6.18 -2.10 -11.84
C LYS A 45 -5.43 -1.68 -10.59
N ASN A 46 -5.60 -0.41 -10.22
CA ASN A 46 -5.12 0.09 -8.94
C ASN A 46 -5.73 -0.68 -7.76
N ILE A 47 -4.93 -0.80 -6.72
CA ILE A 47 -5.38 -1.39 -5.46
C ILE A 47 -6.19 -0.39 -4.64
N SER A 48 -7.29 -0.85 -4.06
CA SER A 48 -8.07 -0.08 -3.08
C SER A 48 -8.18 -0.88 -1.77
N PRO A 49 -7.19 -0.78 -0.87
CA PRO A 49 -7.22 -1.47 0.42
C PRO A 49 -8.38 -0.98 1.30
N SER A 50 -8.88 -1.86 2.17
CA SER A 50 -9.91 -1.49 3.16
C SER A 50 -9.39 -0.47 4.17
N ALA A 51 -10.28 0.32 4.78
CA ALA A 51 -9.93 1.24 5.87
C ALA A 51 -9.25 0.51 7.07
N ILE A 52 -9.65 -0.74 7.34
CA ILE A 52 -9.01 -1.56 8.38
C ILE A 52 -7.56 -1.87 8.03
N THR A 53 -7.28 -2.19 6.76
CA THR A 53 -5.91 -2.40 6.26
C THR A 53 -5.09 -1.11 6.38
N MET A 54 -5.66 0.03 5.99
CA MET A 54 -5.01 1.35 6.11
C MET A 54 -4.63 1.66 7.55
N TYR A 55 -5.54 1.42 8.49
CA TYR A 55 -5.29 1.60 9.92
C TYR A 55 -4.16 0.68 10.42
N LYS A 56 -4.17 -0.61 10.06
CA LYS A 56 -3.10 -1.55 10.44
C LYS A 56 -1.72 -1.09 9.93
N ILE A 57 -1.64 -0.66 8.68
CA ILE A 57 -0.41 -0.13 8.07
C ILE A 57 0.07 1.12 8.81
N SER A 58 -0.83 2.07 9.07
CA SER A 58 -0.56 3.29 9.83
C SER A 58 0.05 2.96 11.20
N ARG A 59 -0.57 2.05 11.95
CA ARG A 59 -0.08 1.64 13.28
C ARG A 59 1.27 0.95 13.23
N TYR A 60 1.50 0.08 12.25
CA TYR A 60 2.74 -0.68 12.14
C TYR A 60 3.93 0.20 11.74
N TYR A 61 3.77 1.01 10.69
CA TYR A 61 4.83 1.87 10.17
C TYR A 61 4.91 3.24 10.83
N LYS A 62 4.00 3.55 11.76
CA LYS A 62 3.88 4.88 12.41
C LYS A 62 3.74 6.01 11.40
N ILE A 63 2.93 5.76 10.36
CA ILE A 63 2.59 6.74 9.34
C ILE A 63 1.19 7.26 9.67
N GLU A 64 1.01 8.58 9.62
CA GLU A 64 -0.31 9.18 9.78
C GLU A 64 -1.28 8.63 8.72
N ILE A 65 -2.47 8.22 9.17
CA ILE A 65 -3.43 7.57 8.27
C ILE A 65 -3.85 8.50 7.13
N SER A 66 -3.90 9.81 7.37
CA SER A 66 -4.16 10.84 6.35
C SER A 66 -3.15 10.79 5.21
N GLN A 67 -1.85 10.63 5.52
CA GLN A 67 -0.80 10.53 4.51
C GLN A 67 -0.99 9.31 3.60
N LEU A 68 -1.41 8.18 4.18
CA LEU A 68 -1.73 6.97 3.40
C LEU A 68 -2.90 7.23 2.45
N PHE A 69 -3.95 7.93 2.92
CA PHE A 69 -5.09 8.31 2.09
C PHE A 69 -4.71 9.31 1.00
N GLU A 70 -3.85 10.29 1.28
CA GLU A 70 -3.37 11.24 0.29
C GLU A 70 -2.66 10.53 -0.88
N TRP A 71 -1.76 9.59 -0.58
CA TRP A 71 -1.09 8.80 -1.62
C TRP A 71 -2.08 7.96 -2.42
N LEU A 72 -3.01 7.28 -1.74
CA LEU A 72 -4.01 6.44 -2.39
C LEU A 72 -4.95 7.26 -3.30
N LEU A 73 -5.43 8.42 -2.82
CA LEU A 73 -6.33 9.29 -3.59
C LEU A 73 -5.62 9.91 -4.79
N LYS A 74 -4.33 10.20 -4.68
CA LYS A 74 -3.52 10.65 -5.82
C LYS A 74 -3.43 9.56 -6.89
N ASP A 75 -3.09 8.34 -6.49
CA ASP A 75 -3.02 7.20 -7.41
C ASP A 75 -4.34 6.92 -8.13
N LEU A 76 -5.48 7.05 -7.41
CA LEU A 76 -6.81 6.88 -7.99
C LEU A 76 -7.14 7.97 -9.02
N LYS A 77 -6.88 9.24 -8.71
CA LYS A 77 -7.11 10.35 -9.65
C LYS A 77 -6.30 10.18 -10.94
N GLU A 78 -5.02 9.82 -10.81
CA GLU A 78 -4.16 9.63 -11.98
C GLU A 78 -4.65 8.49 -12.88
N ALA A 79 -5.28 7.45 -12.33
CA ALA A 79 -5.84 6.36 -13.12
C ALA A 79 -7.19 6.68 -13.77
N ASP A 80 -7.99 7.57 -13.19
CA ASP A 80 -9.22 8.04 -13.82
C ASP A 80 -8.93 8.99 -15.00
N ASP A 81 -7.78 9.69 -14.96
CA ASP A 81 -7.32 10.63 -15.99
C ASP A 81 -6.52 9.96 -17.14
N ALA A 82 -6.28 8.64 -17.08
CA ALA A 82 -5.43 7.88 -18.01
C ALA A 82 -6.21 6.98 -18.99
#